data_AF-A0A0V8QGE0-F1
#
_entry.id   AF-A0A0V8QGE0-F1
#
_cell.length_a   1.000
_cell.length_b   1.000
_cell.length_c   1.000
_cell.angle_alpha   90.00
_cell.angle_beta   90.00
_cell.angle_gamma   90.00
#
_symmetry.space_group_name_H-M   'P 1'
#
loop_
_entity.id
_entity.type
_entity.pdbx_description
1 polymer ?
#
loop_
_entity_poly.entity_id
_entity_poly.type
_entity_poly.pdbx_seq_one_letter_code
_entity_poly.pdbx_strand_id
1 'polypeptide(L)'
;MKIKEIGRMVYTLRLKKGISQEDLCRGLCSVATLCRLEVGERRPDILVFNALMQRLGKNPYMIDTVLTLEEFSYFVKRRNIEISLELKEYERAEKELLELEAEEIQEPLRRQDIYRMYGLLYLSWEKKEKAEEYLQKAISETLPEFAEADIRELWLSETETVLLLLYAYALEPEAKNVEKLLLAIKQYIWQKITDEEAADKRMAQTMYLLARLKRNQKQWKECYRCCEAVIEAEVKNGVLLLLPQALQMELLCLEQGLSIENAELRKKEYQALSELMLEYGRGIVEENENLVSFTKEASQEKQVIDELISRARERKEMTQEELSEQICAPETLSRIERGKRNPTIKNFHAFMERLELGMGYYNTDLKVKQFETLEKGQQLRKAVILQRYEEAEELLKEIEFEIDATAVENKQYLEFYHIAIDESLEKISASEALQRLESALELKLKKQEDGFPLPKQLTSVEISLFNSMAIRWKKQGKQKKSVEILKALYDYFKESKVEKELGASEHGRDFLMVLSNLASHTEETDDLVQAMEYVKEVIEEGIRIGVGIRIGKNLILKGYIQEREGKEICLQTYRQAYYLCELYKDFKNKHKVKEHVEDVLKCRLE
;
A
#
# COMPACT_ATOMS: atom_id res chain seq x y z
N MET A 1 7.44 5.06 -17.61
CA MET A 1 7.17 6.34 -18.30
C MET A 1 8.43 7.20 -18.39
N LYS A 2 8.58 8.00 -19.44
CA LYS A 2 9.67 8.98 -19.54
C LYS A 2 9.38 10.17 -18.62
N ILE A 3 10.42 10.82 -18.08
CA ILE A 3 10.28 11.99 -17.18
C ILE A 3 9.41 13.09 -17.80
N LYS A 4 9.53 13.29 -19.13
CA LYS A 4 8.72 14.25 -19.88
C LYS A 4 7.21 13.98 -19.84
N GLU A 5 6.79 12.72 -19.77
CA GLU A 5 5.38 12.37 -19.70
C GLU A 5 4.80 12.71 -18.33
N ILE A 6 5.54 12.36 -17.26
CA ILE A 6 5.19 12.71 -15.87
C ILE A 6 5.17 14.22 -15.67
N GLY A 7 6.20 14.94 -16.15
CA GLY A 7 6.26 16.40 -16.09
C GLY A 7 5.04 17.06 -16.72
N ARG A 8 4.61 16.57 -17.89
CA ARG A 8 3.41 17.05 -18.56
C ARG A 8 2.13 16.76 -17.78
N MET A 9 2.05 15.62 -17.08
CA MET A 9 0.92 15.31 -16.20
C MET A 9 0.84 16.30 -15.04
N VAL A 10 1.95 16.54 -14.34
CA VAL A 10 2.04 17.53 -13.24
C VAL A 10 1.60 18.91 -13.72
N TYR A 11 2.13 19.37 -14.86
CA TYR A 11 1.75 20.65 -15.48
C TYR A 11 0.24 20.72 -15.77
N THR A 12 -0.31 19.67 -16.38
CA THR A 12 -1.72 19.64 -16.77
C THR A 12 -2.64 19.65 -15.54
N LEU A 13 -2.33 18.86 -14.52
CA LEU A 13 -3.06 18.82 -13.25
C LEU A 13 -3.03 20.18 -12.54
N ARG A 14 -1.85 20.81 -12.49
CA ARG A 14 -1.68 22.13 -11.89
C ARG A 14 -2.57 23.18 -12.57
N LEU A 15 -2.54 23.24 -13.90
CA LEU A 15 -3.39 24.17 -14.66
C LEU A 15 -4.87 23.89 -14.49
N LYS A 16 -5.30 22.61 -14.51
CA LYS A 16 -6.70 22.22 -14.26
C LYS A 16 -7.19 22.70 -12.89
N LYS A 17 -6.33 22.67 -11.86
CA LYS A 17 -6.64 23.18 -10.51
C LYS A 17 -6.47 24.69 -10.35
N GLY A 18 -5.93 25.40 -11.33
CA GLY A 18 -5.69 26.84 -11.26
C GLY A 18 -4.60 27.23 -10.25
N ILE A 19 -3.64 26.34 -9.96
CA ILE A 19 -2.58 26.59 -8.97
C ILE A 19 -1.36 27.22 -9.66
N SER A 20 -0.77 28.25 -9.08
CA SER A 20 0.49 28.82 -9.58
C SER A 20 1.67 27.86 -9.32
N GLN A 21 2.81 28.06 -10.00
CA GLN A 21 4.00 27.26 -9.68
C GLN A 21 4.49 27.60 -8.27
N GLU A 22 4.40 28.88 -7.91
CA GLU A 22 4.78 29.43 -6.61
C GLU A 22 3.98 28.80 -5.47
N ASP A 23 2.66 28.66 -5.61
CA ASP A 23 1.81 28.05 -4.59
C ASP A 23 2.07 26.55 -4.49
N LEU A 24 2.20 25.85 -5.63
CA LEU A 24 2.39 24.41 -5.64
C LEU A 24 3.71 23.99 -4.98
N CYS A 25 4.81 24.68 -5.32
CA CYS A 25 6.15 24.31 -4.83
C CYS A 25 6.53 24.95 -3.49
N ARG A 26 5.70 25.85 -2.92
CA ARG A 26 6.00 26.60 -1.70
C ARG A 26 6.45 25.68 -0.56
N GLY A 27 7.65 25.91 -0.02
CA GLY A 27 8.22 25.09 1.06
C GLY A 27 8.68 23.68 0.65
N LEU A 28 8.39 23.23 -0.59
CA LEU A 28 8.80 21.91 -1.09
C LEU A 28 10.06 21.98 -1.94
N CYS A 29 10.10 22.91 -2.90
CA CYS A 29 11.25 23.13 -3.76
C CYS A 29 11.21 24.52 -4.44
N SER A 30 12.27 24.87 -5.16
CA SER A 30 12.28 26.12 -5.94
C SER A 30 11.33 26.06 -7.15
N VAL A 31 10.79 27.21 -7.56
CA VAL A 31 9.99 27.35 -8.80
C VAL A 31 10.76 26.83 -10.02
N ALA A 32 12.08 27.05 -10.07
CA ALA A 32 12.93 26.53 -11.13
C ALA A 32 13.05 24.99 -11.11
N THR A 33 12.96 24.35 -9.95
CA THR A 33 12.90 22.89 -9.83
C THR A 33 11.58 22.36 -10.36
N LEU A 34 10.44 22.93 -9.96
CA LEU A 34 9.13 22.55 -10.47
C LEU A 34 9.02 22.78 -11.99
N CYS A 35 9.47 23.93 -12.49
CA CYS A 35 9.45 24.23 -13.92
C CYS A 35 10.24 23.18 -14.72
N ARG A 36 11.45 22.81 -14.27
CA ARG A 36 12.26 21.76 -14.91
C ARG A 36 11.63 20.37 -14.85
N LEU A 37 10.88 20.06 -13.79
CA LEU A 37 10.06 18.84 -13.73
C LEU A 37 8.96 18.91 -14.80
N GLU A 38 8.19 20.01 -14.85
CA GLU A 38 7.04 20.16 -15.76
C GLU A 38 7.44 20.05 -17.24
N VAL A 39 8.60 20.57 -17.63
CA VAL A 39 9.13 20.42 -19.00
C VAL A 39 9.83 19.07 -19.25
N GLY A 40 10.08 18.29 -18.20
CA GLY A 40 10.70 16.97 -18.29
C GLY A 40 12.23 16.95 -18.31
N GLU A 41 12.89 18.05 -17.90
CA GLU A 41 14.34 18.19 -17.91
C GLU A 41 15.02 17.56 -16.68
N ARG A 42 14.34 17.59 -15.52
CA ARG A 42 14.90 17.09 -14.26
C ARG A 42 13.88 16.33 -13.43
N ARG A 43 14.32 15.19 -12.88
CA ARG A 43 13.62 14.46 -11.81
C ARG A 43 13.94 15.11 -10.46
N PRO A 44 12.95 15.50 -9.64
CA PRO A 44 13.17 15.89 -8.26
C PRO A 44 13.41 14.64 -7.37
N ASP A 45 13.82 14.87 -6.12
CA ASP A 45 13.80 13.82 -5.10
C ASP A 45 12.38 13.26 -4.93
N ILE A 46 12.28 11.96 -4.62
CA ILE A 46 11.01 11.26 -4.47
C ILE A 46 10.07 11.89 -3.43
N LEU A 47 10.58 12.42 -2.31
CA LEU A 47 9.74 13.09 -1.31
C LEU A 47 9.11 14.36 -1.90
N VAL A 48 9.90 15.13 -2.68
CA VAL A 48 9.41 16.33 -3.38
C VAL A 48 8.35 15.95 -4.42
N PHE A 49 8.60 14.90 -5.21
CA PHE A 49 7.63 14.45 -6.20
C PHE A 49 6.30 14.05 -5.56
N ASN A 50 6.35 13.22 -4.52
CA ASN A 50 5.16 12.75 -3.82
C ASN A 50 4.38 13.92 -3.20
N ALA A 51 5.06 14.86 -2.54
CA ALA A 51 4.43 16.04 -1.96
C ALA A 51 3.74 16.93 -3.01
N LEU A 52 4.36 17.14 -4.19
CA LEU A 52 3.76 17.90 -5.29
C LEU A 52 2.48 17.21 -5.81
N MET A 53 2.52 15.89 -6.02
CA MET A 53 1.35 15.12 -6.47
C MET A 53 0.21 15.17 -5.44
N GLN A 54 0.53 15.03 -4.16
CA GLN A 54 -0.45 15.10 -3.08
C GLN A 54 -1.09 16.49 -2.96
N ARG A 55 -0.33 17.59 -3.13
CA ARG A 55 -0.88 18.95 -3.19
C ARG A 55 -1.78 19.16 -4.42
N LEU A 56 -1.52 18.45 -5.51
CA LEU A 56 -2.43 18.35 -6.65
C LEU A 56 -3.66 17.48 -6.36
N GLY A 57 -3.83 16.96 -5.15
CA GLY A 57 -4.93 16.11 -4.71
C GLY A 57 -4.89 14.69 -5.28
N LYS A 58 -3.72 14.26 -5.76
CA LYS A 58 -3.48 12.99 -6.45
C LYS A 58 -2.60 12.09 -5.61
N ASN A 59 -2.84 10.78 -5.70
CA ASN A 59 -2.07 9.82 -4.91
C ASN A 59 -0.89 9.23 -5.71
N PRO A 60 0.36 9.39 -5.25
CA PRO A 60 1.53 8.89 -5.97
C PRO A 60 1.68 7.36 -5.98
N TYR A 61 0.95 6.58 -5.16
CA TYR A 61 1.14 5.12 -5.12
C TYR A 61 0.83 4.42 -6.45
N MET A 62 0.06 5.05 -7.36
CA MET A 62 -0.22 4.52 -8.71
C MET A 62 0.99 4.60 -9.65
N ILE A 63 2.07 5.23 -9.20
CA ILE A 63 3.30 5.40 -9.97
C ILE A 63 4.42 4.64 -9.25
N ASP A 64 4.81 3.48 -9.78
CA ASP A 64 5.99 2.76 -9.32
C ASP A 64 7.24 3.63 -9.52
N THR A 65 8.15 3.61 -8.56
CA THR A 65 9.33 4.47 -8.59
C THR A 65 10.63 3.66 -8.57
N VAL A 66 11.55 4.03 -9.46
CA VAL A 66 12.95 3.59 -9.39
C VAL A 66 13.71 4.57 -8.50
N LEU A 67 14.13 4.11 -7.34
CA LEU A 67 14.92 4.86 -6.37
C LEU A 67 16.39 4.89 -6.77
N THR A 68 16.99 6.06 -6.59
CA THR A 68 18.45 6.17 -6.55
C THR A 68 19.00 5.49 -5.30
N LEU A 69 20.29 5.21 -5.28
CA LEU A 69 20.97 4.60 -4.13
C LEU A 69 20.88 5.47 -2.87
N GLU A 70 20.86 6.79 -3.03
CA GLU A 70 20.75 7.75 -1.94
C GLU A 70 19.34 7.73 -1.35
N GLU A 71 18.31 7.86 -2.20
CA GLU A 71 16.91 7.75 -1.77
C GLU A 71 16.62 6.41 -1.10
N PHE A 72 17.15 5.31 -1.65
CA PHE A 72 16.99 3.98 -1.05
C PHE A 72 17.67 3.89 0.32
N SER A 73 18.90 4.37 0.45
CA SER A 73 19.62 4.40 1.74
C SER A 73 18.86 5.21 2.79
N TYR A 74 18.26 6.33 2.39
CA TYR A 74 17.42 7.14 3.27
C TYR A 74 16.21 6.34 3.79
N PHE A 75 15.48 5.66 2.89
CA PHE A 75 14.33 4.83 3.30
C PHE A 75 14.71 3.66 4.19
N VAL A 76 15.89 3.05 4.00
CA VAL A 76 16.39 1.98 4.89
C VAL A 76 16.59 2.50 6.30
N LYS A 77 17.25 3.65 6.45
CA LYS A 77 17.44 4.29 7.77
C LYS A 77 16.11 4.68 8.40
N ARG A 78 15.20 5.26 7.62
CA ARG A 78 13.84 5.59 8.07
C ARG A 78 13.10 4.35 8.57
N ARG A 79 13.19 3.23 7.85
CA ARG A 79 12.53 1.98 8.23
C ARG A 79 13.12 1.39 9.52
N ASN A 80 14.43 1.47 9.71
CA ASN A 80 15.06 1.02 10.96
C ASN A 80 14.54 1.80 12.18
N ILE A 81 14.41 3.13 12.05
CA ILE A 81 13.82 3.98 13.09
C ILE A 81 12.37 3.58 13.36
N GLU A 82 11.56 3.39 12.30
CA GLU A 82 10.18 2.92 12.43
C GLU A 82 10.08 1.55 13.14
N ILE A 83 10.98 0.62 12.84
CA ILE A 83 11.07 -0.69 13.52
C ILE A 83 11.42 -0.49 15.00
N SER A 84 12.39 0.36 15.33
CA SER A 84 12.71 0.67 16.73
C SER A 84 11.53 1.30 17.47
N LEU A 85 10.72 2.14 16.81
CA LEU A 85 9.47 2.66 17.38
C LEU A 85 8.43 1.56 17.59
N GLU A 86 8.24 0.67 16.60
CA GLU A 86 7.32 -0.48 16.69
C GLU A 86 7.72 -1.43 17.83
N LEU A 87 9.02 -1.61 18.08
CA LEU A 87 9.58 -2.41 19.16
C LEU A 87 9.67 -1.67 20.51
N LYS A 88 9.25 -0.40 20.56
CA LYS A 88 9.33 0.48 21.74
C LYS A 88 10.77 0.70 22.26
N GLU A 89 11.77 0.57 21.38
CA GLU A 89 13.19 0.83 21.65
C GLU A 89 13.48 2.34 21.48
N TYR A 90 12.90 3.18 22.34
CA TYR A 90 12.88 4.64 22.15
C TYR A 90 14.27 5.29 22.17
N GLU A 91 15.15 4.87 23.07
CA GLU A 91 16.53 5.38 23.14
C GLU A 91 17.33 5.04 21.86
N ARG A 92 17.08 3.86 21.30
CA ARG A 92 17.70 3.45 20.04
C ARG A 92 17.18 4.28 18.88
N ALA A 93 15.86 4.46 18.79
CA ALA A 93 15.24 5.30 17.77
C ALA A 93 15.76 6.75 17.85
N GLU A 94 15.92 7.31 19.06
CA GLU A 94 16.49 8.66 19.26
C GLU A 94 17.93 8.74 18.73
N LYS A 95 18.76 7.72 19.00
CA LYS A 95 20.14 7.65 18.50
C LYS A 95 20.20 7.55 16.98
N GLU A 96 19.40 6.65 16.39
CA GLU A 96 19.33 6.48 14.93
C GLU A 96 18.84 7.77 14.24
N LEU A 97 17.91 8.50 14.86
CA LEU A 97 17.48 9.81 14.38
C LEU A 97 18.57 10.89 14.44
N LEU A 98 19.37 10.91 15.51
CA LEU A 98 20.50 11.85 15.62
C LEU A 98 21.56 11.60 14.52
N GLU A 99 21.83 10.33 14.22
CA GLU A 99 22.73 9.95 13.14
C GLU A 99 22.16 10.39 11.77
N LEU A 100 20.87 10.18 11.53
CA LEU A 100 20.20 10.60 10.30
C LEU A 100 20.15 12.14 10.13
N GLU A 101 19.84 12.88 11.19
CA GLU A 101 19.80 14.35 11.18
C GLU A 101 21.17 14.96 10.82
N ALA A 102 22.25 14.37 11.32
CA ALA A 102 23.61 14.83 11.04
C ALA A 102 24.01 14.69 9.54
N GLU A 103 23.41 13.73 8.83
CA GLU A 103 23.70 13.46 7.42
C GLU A 103 22.82 14.28 6.46
N GLU A 104 21.55 14.52 6.83
CA GLU A 104 20.49 14.93 5.90
C GLU A 104 20.03 16.38 6.04
N ILE A 105 20.79 17.21 6.76
CA ILE A 105 20.34 18.53 7.24
C ILE A 105 20.04 19.56 6.12
N GLN A 106 20.36 19.29 4.86
CA GLN A 106 20.32 20.29 3.78
C GLN A 106 18.97 20.38 3.07
N GLU A 107 18.21 19.29 2.95
CA GLU A 107 16.97 19.25 2.15
C GLU A 107 15.72 19.46 3.03
N PRO A 108 14.84 20.47 2.76
CA PRO A 108 13.70 20.80 3.61
C PRO A 108 12.75 19.63 3.90
N LEU A 109 12.44 18.80 2.90
CA LEU A 109 11.55 17.65 3.10
C LEU A 109 12.19 16.52 3.90
N ARG A 110 13.51 16.32 3.81
CA ARG A 110 14.20 15.36 4.67
C ARG A 110 14.22 15.86 6.11
N ARG A 111 14.48 17.15 6.33
CA ARG A 111 14.36 17.77 7.68
C ARG A 111 12.94 17.66 8.24
N GLN A 112 11.91 17.96 7.45
CA GLN A 112 10.52 17.78 7.86
C GLN A 112 10.25 16.34 8.29
N ASP A 113 10.69 15.36 7.50
CA ASP A 113 10.46 13.94 7.78
C ASP A 113 11.20 13.48 9.04
N ILE A 114 12.42 13.98 9.28
CA ILE A 114 13.19 13.74 10.51
C ILE A 114 12.49 14.34 11.73
N TYR A 115 12.05 15.61 11.66
CA TYR A 115 11.29 16.24 12.74
C TYR A 115 9.94 15.57 12.98
N ARG A 116 9.28 15.07 11.93
CA ARG A 116 8.08 14.22 12.04
C ARG A 116 8.38 12.95 12.84
N MET A 117 9.50 12.27 12.57
CA MET A 117 9.91 11.07 13.29
C MET A 117 10.27 11.36 14.75
N TYR A 118 10.92 12.49 15.05
CA TYR A 118 11.10 12.94 16.45
C TYR A 118 9.76 13.20 17.15
N GLY A 119 8.82 13.85 16.46
CA GLY A 119 7.46 14.06 16.95
C GLY A 119 6.77 12.73 17.30
N LEU A 120 6.82 11.76 16.40
CA LEU A 120 6.31 10.41 16.64
C LEU A 120 7.02 9.70 17.81
N LEU A 121 8.34 9.74 17.84
CA LEU A 121 9.15 9.17 18.93
C LEU A 121 8.68 9.69 20.27
N TYR A 122 8.59 11.00 20.44
CA TYR A 122 8.23 11.60 21.71
C TYR A 122 6.74 11.44 22.04
N LEU A 123 5.84 11.32 21.06
CA LEU A 123 4.46 10.93 21.32
C LEU A 123 4.39 9.49 21.85
N SER A 124 5.07 8.55 21.20
CA SER A 124 5.15 7.15 21.62
C SER A 124 5.83 6.98 22.97
N TRP A 125 6.79 7.85 23.28
CA TRP A 125 7.49 7.90 24.56
C TRP A 125 6.77 8.76 25.62
N GLU A 126 5.53 9.19 25.36
CA GLU A 126 4.68 9.97 26.27
C GLU A 126 5.28 11.30 26.75
N LYS A 127 6.17 11.90 25.95
CA LYS A 127 6.79 13.22 26.17
C LYS A 127 6.11 14.27 25.29
N LYS A 128 4.85 14.59 25.59
CA LYS A 128 3.98 15.42 24.73
C LYS A 128 4.55 16.80 24.42
N GLU A 129 5.17 17.48 25.37
CA GLU A 129 5.72 18.83 25.16
C GLU A 129 6.87 18.81 24.14
N LYS A 130 7.74 17.79 24.23
CA LYS A 130 8.80 17.60 23.23
C LYS A 130 8.23 17.24 21.87
N ALA A 131 7.22 16.36 21.84
CA ALA A 131 6.54 16.01 20.61
C ALA A 131 5.92 17.24 19.93
N GLU A 132 5.24 18.08 20.69
CA GLU A 132 4.65 19.34 20.19
C GLU A 132 5.72 20.21 19.54
N GLU A 133 6.86 20.42 20.20
CA GLU A 133 7.97 21.22 19.69
C GLU A 133 8.49 20.69 18.34
N TYR A 134 8.74 19.38 18.24
CA TYR A 134 9.25 18.78 17.00
C TYR A 134 8.20 18.76 15.88
N LEU A 135 6.92 18.56 16.21
CA LEU A 135 5.84 18.64 15.22
C LEU A 135 5.66 20.06 14.69
N GLN A 136 5.78 21.08 15.55
CA GLN A 136 5.80 22.48 15.09
C GLN A 136 6.98 22.76 14.16
N LYS A 137 8.18 22.29 14.51
CA LYS A 137 9.37 22.38 13.64
C LYS A 137 9.09 21.72 12.28
N ALA A 138 8.58 20.49 12.26
CA ALA A 138 8.25 19.75 11.04
C ALA A 138 7.23 20.50 10.16
N ILE A 139 6.18 21.07 10.76
CA ILE A 139 5.19 21.88 10.03
C ILE A 139 5.84 23.13 9.44
N SER A 140 6.68 23.81 10.20
CA SER A 140 7.30 25.08 9.77
C SER A 140 8.27 24.95 8.58
N GLU A 141 8.84 23.75 8.36
CA GLU A 141 9.73 23.48 7.22
C GLU A 141 9.02 23.64 5.86
N THR A 142 7.73 23.30 5.76
CA THR A 142 6.99 23.38 4.50
C THR A 142 5.77 24.30 4.54
N LEU A 143 5.26 24.62 5.73
CA LEU A 143 4.11 25.48 5.99
C LEU A 143 4.43 26.57 7.04
N PRO A 144 5.37 27.50 6.75
CA PRO A 144 5.76 28.53 7.70
C PRO A 144 4.61 29.48 8.09
N GLU A 145 3.60 29.62 7.23
CA GLU A 145 2.42 30.48 7.46
C GLU A 145 1.30 29.78 8.25
N PHE A 146 1.49 28.51 8.66
CA PHE A 146 0.44 27.70 9.30
C PHE A 146 -0.23 28.39 10.51
N ALA A 147 0.52 29.14 11.31
CA ALA A 147 0.00 29.79 12.52
C ALA A 147 -1.03 30.89 12.22
N GLU A 148 -0.98 31.51 11.03
CA GLU A 148 -1.80 32.67 10.65
C GLU A 148 -2.77 32.35 9.51
N ALA A 149 -2.48 31.31 8.72
CA ALA A 149 -3.26 30.93 7.56
C ALA A 149 -4.52 30.11 7.92
N ASP A 150 -5.55 30.27 7.10
CA ASP A 150 -6.66 29.33 7.06
C ASP A 150 -6.25 28.10 6.26
N ILE A 151 -6.14 26.94 6.92
CA ILE A 151 -5.69 25.70 6.27
C ILE A 151 -6.57 25.28 5.09
N ARG A 152 -7.81 25.76 5.00
CA ARG A 152 -8.74 25.48 3.89
C ARG A 152 -8.32 26.16 2.58
N GLU A 153 -7.55 27.24 2.68
CA GLU A 153 -7.02 27.99 1.54
C GLU A 153 -5.63 27.52 1.10
N LEU A 154 -5.00 26.64 1.89
CA LEU A 154 -3.70 26.07 1.57
C LEU A 154 -3.81 24.88 0.60
N TRP A 155 -2.68 24.44 0.07
CA TRP A 155 -2.52 23.18 -0.65
C TRP A 155 -1.60 22.29 0.16
N LEU A 156 -2.19 21.34 0.88
CA LEU A 156 -1.49 20.44 1.80
C LEU A 156 -1.20 19.10 1.11
N SER A 157 0.02 18.61 1.31
CA SER A 157 0.40 17.23 1.02
C SER A 157 -0.23 16.26 2.03
N GLU A 158 -0.11 14.96 1.75
CA GLU A 158 -0.58 13.93 2.67
C GLU A 158 0.23 13.96 3.97
N THR A 159 1.55 14.15 3.87
CA THR A 159 2.48 14.30 5.00
C THR A 159 2.15 15.53 5.85
N GLU A 160 1.86 16.67 5.20
CA GLU A 160 1.45 17.90 5.88
C GLU A 160 0.14 17.71 6.65
N THR A 161 -0.84 17.05 6.02
CA THR A 161 -2.12 16.73 6.68
C THR A 161 -1.91 15.83 7.90
N VAL A 162 -1.05 14.82 7.80
CA VAL A 162 -0.69 13.94 8.93
C VAL A 162 0.03 14.70 10.03
N LEU A 163 0.96 15.60 9.69
CA LEU A 163 1.64 16.45 10.68
C LEU A 163 0.64 17.29 11.48
N LEU A 164 -0.38 17.87 10.82
CA LEU A 164 -1.43 18.60 11.52
C LEU A 164 -2.27 17.71 12.44
N LEU A 165 -2.55 16.46 12.03
CA LEU A 165 -3.26 15.48 12.87
C LEU A 165 -2.41 15.04 14.08
N LEU A 166 -1.12 14.78 13.89
CA LEU A 166 -0.19 14.46 14.97
C LEU A 166 -0.02 15.64 15.92
N TYR A 167 0.05 16.86 15.39
CA TYR A 167 0.09 18.08 16.19
C TYR A 167 -1.19 18.24 17.01
N ALA A 168 -2.36 18.06 16.40
CA ALA A 168 -3.64 18.05 17.12
C ALA A 168 -3.71 16.96 18.21
N TYR A 169 -3.07 15.81 17.98
CA TYR A 169 -2.95 14.73 18.98
C TYR A 169 -2.04 15.11 20.15
N ALA A 170 -0.93 15.82 19.88
CA ALA A 170 0.03 16.24 20.89
C ALA A 170 -0.55 17.29 21.86
N LEU A 171 -1.47 18.13 21.37
CA LEU A 171 -2.17 19.14 22.15
C LEU A 171 -3.15 18.52 23.18
N GLU A 172 -3.43 19.28 24.24
CA GLU A 172 -4.39 18.86 25.27
C GLU A 172 -5.83 18.72 24.71
N PRO A 173 -6.50 17.57 24.91
CA PRO A 173 -7.80 17.28 24.29
C PRO A 173 -8.90 18.29 24.62
N GLU A 174 -8.88 18.91 25.79
CA GLU A 174 -9.93 19.84 26.23
C GLU A 174 -9.78 21.24 25.61
N ALA A 175 -8.72 21.49 24.83
CA ALA A 175 -8.49 22.78 24.20
C ALA A 175 -9.46 23.01 23.02
N LYS A 176 -10.24 24.09 23.09
CA LYS A 176 -11.17 24.52 22.00
C LYS A 176 -10.48 24.66 20.63
N ASN A 177 -9.17 24.90 20.61
CA ASN A 177 -8.39 25.03 19.38
C ASN A 177 -8.20 23.70 18.65
N VAL A 178 -8.18 22.56 19.37
CA VAL A 178 -8.03 21.22 18.77
C VAL A 178 -9.26 20.88 17.94
N GLU A 179 -10.47 21.08 18.47
CA GLU A 179 -11.71 20.84 17.74
C GLU A 179 -11.78 21.67 16.46
N LYS A 180 -11.43 22.96 16.56
CA LYS A 180 -11.42 23.88 15.41
C LYS A 180 -10.44 23.40 14.33
N LEU A 181 -9.24 22.97 14.71
CA LEU A 181 -8.23 22.45 13.78
C LEU A 181 -8.73 21.17 13.10
N LEU A 182 -9.23 20.19 13.85
CA LEU A 182 -9.75 18.93 13.29
C LEU A 182 -10.94 19.15 12.34
N LEU A 183 -11.85 20.07 12.68
CA LEU A 183 -12.96 20.43 11.79
C LEU A 183 -12.48 21.15 10.52
N ALA A 184 -11.44 21.97 10.60
CA ALA A 184 -10.85 22.60 9.44
C ALA A 184 -10.13 21.58 8.54
N ILE A 185 -9.43 20.59 9.12
CA ILE A 185 -8.80 19.48 8.38
C ILE A 185 -9.88 18.65 7.69
N LYS A 186 -10.96 18.32 8.39
CA LYS A 186 -12.13 17.62 7.83
C LYS A 186 -12.71 18.36 6.61
N GLN A 187 -12.87 19.68 6.71
CA GLN A 187 -13.35 20.51 5.60
C GLN A 187 -12.36 20.53 4.44
N TYR A 188 -11.06 20.67 4.73
CA TYR A 188 -10.00 20.63 3.72
C TYR A 188 -10.04 19.32 2.92
N ILE A 189 -10.08 18.17 3.60
CA ILE A 189 -10.14 16.85 2.95
C ILE A 189 -11.32 16.78 1.99
N TRP A 190 -12.52 17.17 2.45
CA TRP A 190 -13.74 17.15 1.64
C TRP A 190 -13.68 18.07 0.42
N GLN A 191 -12.98 19.21 0.50
CA GLN A 191 -12.93 20.21 -0.58
C GLN A 191 -11.79 20.01 -1.58
N LYS A 192 -10.64 19.49 -1.14
CA LYS A 192 -9.37 19.61 -1.89
C LYS A 192 -8.76 18.28 -2.32
N ILE A 193 -9.00 17.19 -1.58
CA ILE A 193 -8.49 15.85 -1.92
C ILE A 193 -9.45 15.19 -2.90
N THR A 194 -8.96 14.89 -4.11
CA THR A 194 -9.78 14.29 -5.19
C THR A 194 -9.65 12.77 -5.26
N ASP A 195 -8.55 12.21 -4.75
CA ASP A 195 -8.36 10.76 -4.65
C ASP A 195 -9.22 10.20 -3.50
N GLU A 196 -10.13 9.29 -3.84
CA GLU A 196 -11.12 8.76 -2.89
C GLU A 196 -10.46 7.96 -1.75
N GLU A 197 -9.46 7.14 -2.04
CA GLU A 197 -8.78 6.31 -1.03
C GLU A 197 -7.97 7.17 -0.06
N ALA A 198 -7.23 8.17 -0.55
CA ALA A 198 -6.51 9.14 0.28
C ALA A 198 -7.49 9.96 1.13
N ALA A 199 -8.60 10.41 0.55
CA ALA A 199 -9.62 11.17 1.25
C ALA A 199 -10.25 10.33 2.38
N ASP A 200 -10.69 9.10 2.09
CA ASP A 200 -11.28 8.18 3.07
C ASP A 200 -10.31 7.89 4.21
N LYS A 201 -9.04 7.59 3.90
CA LYS A 201 -8.00 7.30 4.90
C LYS A 201 -7.76 8.50 5.83
N ARG A 202 -7.60 9.70 5.27
CA ARG A 202 -7.37 10.93 6.07
C ARG A 202 -8.63 11.35 6.83
N MET A 203 -9.81 11.13 6.26
CA MET A 203 -11.08 11.34 6.93
C MET A 203 -11.21 10.39 8.13
N ALA A 204 -10.89 9.11 7.99
CA ALA A 204 -10.91 8.14 9.08
C ALA A 204 -9.98 8.56 10.24
N GLN A 205 -8.74 8.95 9.95
CA GLN A 205 -7.82 9.48 10.98
C GLN A 205 -8.37 10.72 11.67
N THR A 206 -8.92 11.67 10.90
CA THR A 206 -9.52 12.90 11.45
C THR A 206 -10.74 12.60 12.32
N MET A 207 -11.62 11.71 11.86
CA MET A 207 -12.82 11.29 12.60
C MET A 207 -12.46 10.51 13.86
N TYR A 208 -11.40 9.69 13.84
CA TYR A 208 -10.90 9.03 15.04
C TYR A 208 -10.41 10.03 16.10
N LEU A 209 -9.65 11.06 15.71
CA LEU A 209 -9.23 12.11 16.65
C LEU A 209 -10.43 12.92 17.18
N LEU A 210 -11.43 13.19 16.33
CA LEU A 210 -12.69 13.78 16.78
C LEU A 210 -13.43 12.87 17.76
N ALA A 211 -13.45 11.55 17.55
CA ALA A 211 -14.06 10.59 18.47
C ALA A 211 -13.40 10.66 19.86
N ARG A 212 -12.05 10.65 19.90
CA ARG A 212 -11.27 10.83 21.15
C ARG A 212 -11.62 12.12 21.88
N LEU A 213 -11.68 13.23 21.14
CA LEU A 213 -12.08 14.52 21.69
C LEU A 213 -13.50 14.47 22.29
N LYS A 214 -14.46 13.92 21.56
CA LYS A 214 -15.87 13.84 21.99
C LYS A 214 -16.05 12.92 23.18
N ARG A 215 -15.30 11.83 23.24
CA ARG A 215 -15.20 10.95 24.41
C ARG A 215 -14.75 11.71 25.65
N ASN A 216 -13.66 12.48 25.57
CA ASN A 216 -13.15 13.26 26.71
C ASN A 216 -14.16 14.32 27.16
N GLN A 217 -14.91 14.90 26.21
CA GLN A 217 -16.04 15.80 26.48
C GLN A 217 -17.31 15.08 26.97
N LYS A 218 -17.31 13.75 27.10
CA LYS A 218 -18.46 12.89 27.44
C LYS A 218 -19.65 13.03 26.47
N GLN A 219 -19.38 13.43 25.23
CA GLN A 219 -20.34 13.52 24.13
C GLN A 219 -20.42 12.15 23.42
N TRP A 220 -21.01 11.17 24.11
CA TRP A 220 -20.97 9.76 23.69
C TRP A 220 -21.63 9.50 22.34
N LYS A 221 -22.72 10.21 22.02
CA LYS A 221 -23.45 10.05 20.76
C LYS A 221 -22.60 10.52 19.57
N GLU A 222 -21.95 11.67 19.71
CA GLU A 222 -21.03 12.22 18.72
C GLU A 222 -19.77 11.36 18.60
N CYS A 223 -19.23 10.85 19.72
CA CYS A 223 -18.13 9.89 19.75
C CYS A 223 -18.47 8.66 18.91
N TYR A 224 -19.61 8.02 19.20
CA TYR A 224 -20.10 6.86 18.47
C TYR A 224 -20.23 7.11 16.95
N ARG A 225 -20.86 8.22 16.55
CA ARG A 225 -20.98 8.59 15.13
C ARG A 225 -19.63 8.77 14.44
N CYS A 226 -18.62 9.24 15.18
CA CYS A 226 -17.28 9.34 14.65
C CYS A 226 -16.65 7.95 14.49
N CYS A 227 -16.79 7.05 15.48
CA CYS A 227 -16.33 5.66 15.39
C CYS A 227 -16.96 4.92 14.20
N GLU A 228 -18.28 5.04 14.00
CA GLU A 228 -18.95 4.41 12.85
C GLU A 228 -18.38 4.89 11.51
N ALA A 229 -18.14 6.20 11.36
CA ALA A 229 -17.55 6.75 10.16
C ALA A 229 -16.13 6.20 9.89
N VAL A 230 -15.34 5.97 10.94
CA VAL A 230 -14.02 5.34 10.83
C VAL A 230 -14.15 3.89 10.37
N ILE A 231 -15.03 3.11 11.02
CA ILE A 231 -15.23 1.69 10.72
C ILE A 231 -15.74 1.51 9.29
N GLU A 232 -16.71 2.31 8.86
CA GLU A 232 -17.24 2.27 7.50
C GLU A 232 -16.14 2.55 6.46
N ALA A 233 -15.33 3.59 6.68
CA ALA A 233 -14.25 3.94 5.77
C ALA A 233 -13.15 2.85 5.69
N GLU A 234 -12.75 2.28 6.82
CA GLU A 234 -11.73 1.21 6.84
C GLU A 234 -12.26 -0.09 6.23
N VAL A 235 -13.48 -0.51 6.57
CA VAL A 235 -14.14 -1.69 5.98
C VAL A 235 -14.32 -1.54 4.48
N LYS A 236 -14.80 -0.38 4.01
CA LYS A 236 -14.99 -0.07 2.59
C LYS A 236 -13.68 -0.20 1.79
N ASN A 237 -12.55 0.14 2.41
CA ASN A 237 -11.24 0.12 1.78
C ASN A 237 -10.43 -1.15 2.11
N GLY A 238 -10.96 -2.08 2.92
CA GLY A 238 -10.27 -3.31 3.30
C GLY A 238 -9.07 -3.09 4.22
N VAL A 239 -9.03 -1.95 4.91
CA VAL A 239 -7.95 -1.47 5.79
C VAL A 239 -8.24 -1.87 7.23
N LEU A 240 -7.19 -2.06 8.02
CA LEU A 240 -7.24 -2.54 9.41
C LEU A 240 -6.61 -1.58 10.43
N LEU A 241 -6.04 -0.45 10.00
CA LEU A 241 -5.12 0.36 10.80
C LEU A 241 -5.78 1.02 12.04
N LEU A 242 -7.04 1.42 11.95
CA LEU A 242 -7.83 2.08 13.00
C LEU A 242 -9.02 1.24 13.48
N LEU A 243 -9.38 0.16 12.79
CA LEU A 243 -10.50 -0.71 13.16
C LEU A 243 -10.44 -1.19 14.62
N PRO A 244 -9.30 -1.70 15.15
CA PRO A 244 -9.24 -2.14 16.54
C PRO A 244 -9.60 -1.03 17.53
N GLN A 245 -9.06 0.17 17.33
CA GLN A 245 -9.26 1.33 18.21
C GLN A 245 -10.68 1.90 18.07
N ALA A 246 -11.20 1.96 16.85
CA ALA A 246 -12.54 2.47 16.59
C ALA A 246 -13.61 1.54 17.19
N LEU A 247 -13.45 0.21 17.04
CA LEU A 247 -14.34 -0.78 17.65
C LEU A 247 -14.27 -0.72 19.18
N GLN A 248 -13.08 -0.62 19.77
CA GLN A 248 -12.94 -0.47 21.23
C GLN A 248 -13.68 0.77 21.75
N MET A 249 -13.53 1.91 21.06
CA MET A 249 -14.18 3.15 21.44
C MET A 249 -15.69 3.13 21.24
N GLU A 250 -16.17 2.40 20.22
CA GLU A 250 -17.59 2.10 20.02
C GLU A 250 -18.17 1.31 21.20
N LEU A 251 -17.46 0.25 21.65
CA LEU A 251 -17.85 -0.54 22.81
C LEU A 251 -17.91 0.29 24.10
N LEU A 252 -16.96 1.19 24.32
CA LEU A 252 -16.99 2.11 25.45
C LEU A 252 -18.25 3.00 25.42
N CYS A 253 -18.65 3.48 24.24
CA CYS A 253 -19.88 4.27 24.09
C CYS A 253 -21.13 3.46 24.48
N LEU A 254 -21.17 2.17 24.12
CA LEU A 254 -22.26 1.26 24.51
C LEU A 254 -22.34 1.07 26.02
N GLU A 255 -21.20 0.90 26.68
CA GLU A 255 -21.12 0.76 28.14
C GLU A 255 -21.66 1.98 28.89
N GLN A 256 -21.60 3.17 28.27
CA GLN A 256 -22.19 4.41 28.80
C GLN A 256 -23.70 4.53 28.54
N GLY A 257 -24.37 3.47 28.08
CA GLY A 257 -25.83 3.39 27.98
C GLY A 257 -26.40 3.81 26.61
N LEU A 258 -25.57 3.93 25.57
CA LEU A 258 -26.06 4.09 24.21
C LEU A 258 -26.71 2.79 23.72
N SER A 259 -27.98 2.88 23.31
CA SER A 259 -28.68 1.77 22.64
C SER A 259 -28.39 1.83 21.15
N ILE A 260 -27.86 0.73 20.63
CA ILE A 260 -27.36 0.63 19.26
C ILE A 260 -27.78 -0.71 18.68
N GLU A 261 -28.26 -0.67 17.44
CA GLU A 261 -28.56 -1.86 16.66
C GLU A 261 -27.25 -2.61 16.37
N ASN A 262 -27.19 -3.91 16.65
CA ASN A 262 -26.00 -4.78 16.47
C ASN A 262 -24.87 -4.67 17.51
N ALA A 263 -25.11 -4.12 18.70
CA ALA A 263 -24.12 -4.08 19.80
C ALA A 263 -23.44 -5.43 20.09
N GLU A 264 -24.20 -6.52 20.10
CA GLU A 264 -23.65 -7.87 20.34
C GLU A 264 -22.75 -8.34 19.18
N LEU A 265 -23.07 -7.98 17.93
CA LEU A 265 -22.22 -8.30 16.79
C LEU A 265 -20.89 -7.55 16.89
N ARG A 266 -20.93 -6.24 17.17
CA ARG A 266 -19.74 -5.39 17.36
C ARG A 266 -18.80 -5.93 18.43
N LYS A 267 -19.36 -6.41 19.54
CA LYS A 267 -18.59 -7.06 20.60
C LYS A 267 -17.83 -8.30 20.09
N LYS A 268 -18.47 -9.12 19.26
CA LYS A 268 -17.84 -10.33 18.71
C LYS A 268 -16.81 -10.02 17.62
N GLU A 269 -17.05 -9.00 16.79
CA GLU A 269 -16.08 -8.49 15.83
C GLU A 269 -14.81 -7.98 16.53
N TYR A 270 -14.97 -7.13 17.56
CA TYR A 270 -13.86 -6.64 18.36
C TYR A 270 -13.09 -7.78 19.04
N GLN A 271 -13.79 -8.72 19.67
CA GLN A 271 -13.16 -9.88 20.31
C GLN A 271 -12.32 -10.68 19.32
N ALA A 272 -12.90 -11.08 18.18
CA ALA A 272 -12.20 -11.82 17.13
C ALA A 272 -10.94 -11.09 16.66
N LEU A 273 -11.04 -9.79 16.41
CA LEU A 273 -9.93 -8.98 15.95
C LEU A 273 -8.85 -8.79 17.03
N SER A 274 -9.24 -8.53 18.28
CA SER A 274 -8.32 -8.34 19.40
C SER A 274 -7.55 -9.62 19.75
N GLU A 275 -8.23 -10.78 19.74
CA GLU A 275 -7.60 -12.09 19.94
C GLU A 275 -6.58 -12.39 18.83
N LEU A 276 -6.92 -12.06 17.58
CA LEU A 276 -6.01 -12.21 16.45
C LEU A 276 -4.79 -11.30 16.58
N MET A 277 -4.98 -10.03 16.93
CA MET A 277 -3.87 -9.10 17.11
C MET A 277 -2.89 -9.60 18.17
N LEU A 278 -3.42 -10.10 19.30
CA LEU A 278 -2.62 -10.67 20.37
C LEU A 278 -1.84 -11.93 19.93
N GLU A 279 -2.47 -12.80 19.14
CA GLU A 279 -1.84 -14.00 18.60
C GLU A 279 -0.57 -13.68 17.77
N TYR A 280 -0.61 -12.59 17.00
CA TYR A 280 0.49 -12.14 16.16
C TYR A 280 1.40 -11.11 16.83
N GLY A 281 1.45 -11.13 18.18
CA GLY A 281 2.40 -10.34 18.96
C GLY A 281 2.14 -8.83 18.93
N ARG A 282 0.91 -8.40 18.60
CA ARG A 282 0.48 -7.01 18.79
C ARG A 282 -0.13 -6.87 20.17
N GLY A 283 0.20 -5.77 20.86
CA GLY A 283 -0.32 -5.47 22.19
C GLY A 283 -1.86 -5.47 22.24
N ILE A 284 -2.42 -5.60 23.45
CA ILE A 284 -3.82 -5.22 23.68
C ILE A 284 -3.95 -3.78 23.22
N VAL A 285 -4.95 -3.48 22.40
CA VAL A 285 -5.21 -2.13 21.85
C VAL A 285 -5.27 -1.11 22.99
N GLU A 286 -4.12 -0.54 23.34
CA GLU A 286 -4.01 0.58 24.27
C GLU A 286 -4.14 1.87 23.46
N GLU A 287 -4.72 2.91 24.06
CA GLU A 287 -5.05 4.16 23.36
C GLU A 287 -3.84 4.87 22.72
N ASN A 288 -2.62 4.55 23.20
CA ASN A 288 -1.35 5.14 22.79
C ASN A 288 -0.63 4.34 21.68
N GLU A 289 -1.12 3.16 21.26
CA GLU A 289 -0.26 2.14 20.65
C GLU A 289 -0.12 2.11 19.12
N ASN A 290 -0.58 3.11 18.35
CA ASN A 290 -0.23 3.08 16.93
C ASN A 290 -0.22 4.42 16.18
N LEU A 291 0.38 5.46 16.74
CA LEU A 291 0.58 6.72 15.99
C LEU A 291 1.46 6.55 14.76
N VAL A 292 2.31 5.51 14.74
CA VAL A 292 3.04 5.10 13.53
C VAL A 292 2.07 4.74 12.41
N SER A 293 0.91 4.12 12.71
CA SER A 293 -0.12 3.80 11.72
C SER A 293 -0.69 5.04 11.02
N PHE A 294 -0.69 6.20 11.70
CA PHE A 294 -1.13 7.46 11.07
C PHE A 294 -0.24 7.86 9.91
N THR A 295 1.02 7.43 9.98
CA THR A 295 2.07 7.81 9.03
C THR A 295 2.37 6.74 7.99
N LYS A 296 1.73 5.56 8.09
CA LYS A 296 1.83 4.53 7.06
C LYS A 296 1.20 5.08 5.77
N GLU A 297 2.04 5.39 4.80
CA GLU A 297 1.63 5.78 3.45
C GLU A 297 1.10 4.54 2.71
N ALA A 298 0.29 4.74 1.66
CA ALA A 298 -0.05 3.62 0.80
C ALA A 298 1.23 3.12 0.12
N SER A 299 1.45 1.80 0.10
CA SER A 299 2.66 1.21 -0.48
C SER A 299 2.74 1.54 -1.98
N GLN A 300 3.70 2.41 -2.31
CA GLN A 300 4.15 2.68 -3.67
C GLN A 300 5.23 1.65 -4.01
N GLU A 301 5.05 0.89 -5.10
CA GLU A 301 6.06 -0.09 -5.52
C GLU A 301 7.39 0.61 -5.79
N LYS A 302 8.46 0.09 -5.19
CA LYS A 302 9.80 0.66 -5.27
C LYS A 302 10.75 -0.35 -5.88
N GLN A 303 11.62 0.14 -6.76
CA GLN A 303 12.74 -0.62 -7.28
C GLN A 303 14.03 0.15 -7.04
N VAL A 304 15.15 -0.54 -6.80
CA VAL A 304 16.45 0.13 -6.64
C VAL A 304 17.21 0.06 -7.95
N ILE A 305 17.79 1.19 -8.36
CA ILE A 305 18.39 1.35 -9.70
C ILE A 305 19.50 0.35 -10.02
N ASP A 306 20.29 -0.07 -9.03
CA ASP A 306 21.38 -1.04 -9.20
C ASP A 306 20.83 -2.44 -9.47
N GLU A 307 19.87 -2.87 -8.66
CA GLU A 307 19.20 -4.16 -8.79
C GLU A 307 18.36 -4.25 -10.08
N LEU A 308 17.63 -3.19 -10.43
CA LEU A 308 16.84 -3.15 -11.67
C LEU A 308 17.73 -3.39 -12.90
N ILE A 309 18.85 -2.67 -13.00
CA ILE A 309 19.75 -2.79 -14.16
C ILE A 309 20.38 -4.17 -14.20
N SER A 310 20.87 -4.70 -13.07
CA SER A 310 21.52 -6.02 -13.03
C SER A 310 20.55 -7.14 -13.36
N ARG A 311 19.36 -7.18 -12.73
CA ARG A 311 18.31 -8.17 -12.99
C ARG A 311 17.85 -8.15 -14.44
N ALA A 312 17.64 -6.96 -15.01
CA ALA A 312 17.20 -6.84 -16.39
C ALA A 312 18.29 -7.22 -17.40
N ARG A 313 19.57 -6.89 -17.13
CA ARG A 313 20.69 -7.35 -17.95
C ARG A 313 20.77 -8.87 -17.96
N GLU A 314 20.68 -9.48 -16.78
CA GLU A 314 20.72 -10.93 -16.64
C GLU A 314 19.50 -11.62 -17.26
N ARG A 315 18.32 -10.99 -17.23
CA ARG A 315 17.11 -11.45 -17.96
C ARG A 315 17.37 -11.56 -19.46
N LYS A 316 18.21 -10.69 -20.02
CA LYS A 316 18.59 -10.70 -21.44
C LYS A 316 19.85 -11.51 -21.75
N GLU A 317 20.43 -12.17 -20.74
CA GLU A 317 21.68 -12.93 -20.87
C GLU A 317 22.85 -12.09 -21.42
N MET A 318 22.84 -10.77 -21.15
CA MET A 318 23.86 -9.84 -21.63
C MET A 318 25.04 -9.73 -20.66
N THR A 319 26.23 -9.58 -21.20
CA THR A 319 27.44 -9.18 -20.46
C THR A 319 27.41 -7.69 -20.08
N GLN A 320 28.24 -7.27 -19.12
CA GLN A 320 28.36 -5.86 -18.77
C GLN A 320 28.97 -5.05 -19.93
N GLU A 321 29.86 -5.66 -20.70
CA GLU A 321 30.48 -5.09 -21.89
C GLU A 321 29.41 -4.76 -22.94
N GLU A 322 28.53 -5.71 -23.27
CA GLU A 322 27.45 -5.52 -24.24
C GLU A 322 26.43 -4.46 -23.80
N LEU A 323 26.04 -4.45 -22.53
CA LEU A 323 25.09 -3.44 -22.05
C LEU A 323 25.72 -2.04 -22.03
N SER A 324 26.99 -1.92 -21.62
CA SER A 324 27.67 -0.63 -21.47
C SER A 324 28.17 -0.02 -22.78
N GLU A 325 28.27 -0.80 -23.85
CA GLU A 325 28.79 -0.36 -25.15
C GLU A 325 28.17 0.95 -25.64
N GLN A 326 28.99 1.95 -25.99
CA GLN A 326 28.53 3.29 -26.42
C GLN A 326 27.68 4.09 -25.40
N ILE A 327 27.48 3.59 -24.17
CA ILE A 327 26.81 4.30 -23.08
C ILE A 327 27.82 4.77 -22.03
N CYS A 328 28.66 3.86 -21.54
CA CYS A 328 29.72 4.16 -20.57
C CYS A 328 30.81 3.07 -20.58
N ALA A 329 31.88 3.26 -19.81
CA ALA A 329 32.87 2.20 -19.61
C ALA A 329 32.27 1.01 -18.83
N PRO A 330 32.65 -0.26 -19.11
CA PRO A 330 32.15 -1.43 -18.39
C PRO A 330 32.37 -1.34 -16.87
N GLU A 331 33.48 -0.77 -16.41
CA GLU A 331 33.75 -0.57 -14.98
C GLU A 331 32.81 0.46 -14.35
N THR A 332 32.24 1.37 -15.15
CA THR A 332 31.20 2.29 -14.67
C THR A 332 29.90 1.55 -14.45
N LEU A 333 29.48 0.71 -15.41
CA LEU A 333 28.30 -0.15 -15.24
C LEU A 333 28.48 -1.11 -14.06
N SER A 334 29.63 -1.75 -13.93
CA SER A 334 29.96 -2.62 -12.78
C SER A 334 29.86 -1.90 -11.43
N ARG A 335 30.20 -0.60 -11.35
CA ARG A 335 30.00 0.19 -10.13
C ARG A 335 28.54 0.54 -9.91
N ILE A 336 27.76 0.77 -10.97
CA ILE A 336 26.32 1.01 -10.89
C ILE A 336 25.60 -0.23 -10.37
N GLU A 337 25.80 -1.40 -11.00
CA GLU A 337 25.16 -2.66 -10.62
C GLU A 337 25.55 -3.15 -9.21
N ARG A 338 26.68 -2.70 -8.67
CA ARG A 338 27.11 -2.98 -7.29
C ARG A 338 26.66 -1.92 -6.27
N GLY A 339 25.79 -1.00 -6.67
CA GLY A 339 25.27 0.04 -5.79
C GLY A 339 26.34 1.02 -5.30
N LYS A 340 27.43 1.22 -6.04
CA LYS A 340 28.52 2.16 -5.67
C LYS A 340 28.35 3.54 -6.30
N ARG A 341 27.49 3.68 -7.32
CA ARG A 341 27.28 4.94 -8.04
C ARG A 341 25.94 4.94 -8.77
N ASN A 342 25.23 6.07 -8.75
CA ASN A 342 24.06 6.26 -9.61
C ASN A 342 24.46 6.52 -11.09
N PRO A 343 23.74 5.97 -12.08
CA PRO A 343 23.88 6.39 -13.47
C PRO A 343 23.45 7.84 -13.65
N THR A 344 23.95 8.49 -14.70
CA THR A 344 23.34 9.76 -15.15
C THR A 344 21.96 9.48 -15.76
N ILE A 345 21.06 10.48 -15.78
CA ILE A 345 19.73 10.34 -16.41
C ILE A 345 19.86 9.86 -17.86
N LYS A 346 20.83 10.40 -18.61
CA LYS A 346 21.12 9.98 -19.99
C LYS A 346 21.52 8.50 -20.07
N ASN A 347 22.44 8.06 -19.21
CA ASN A 347 22.90 6.67 -19.22
C ASN A 347 21.78 5.72 -18.77
N PHE A 348 21.00 6.08 -17.76
CA PHE A 348 19.86 5.30 -17.30
C PHE A 348 18.86 5.07 -18.43
N HIS A 349 18.44 6.13 -19.13
CA HIS A 349 17.54 5.99 -20.27
C HIS A 349 18.12 5.11 -21.39
N ALA A 350 19.41 5.27 -21.69
CA ALA A 350 20.07 4.44 -22.69
C ALA A 350 20.12 2.95 -22.27
N PHE A 351 20.33 2.65 -20.98
CA PHE A 351 20.24 1.29 -20.47
C PHE A 351 18.81 0.74 -20.58
N MET A 352 17.79 1.48 -20.16
CA MET A 352 16.39 1.04 -20.25
C MET A 352 15.96 0.76 -21.69
N GLU A 353 16.44 1.56 -22.65
CA GLU A 353 16.18 1.36 -24.08
C GLU A 353 16.87 0.10 -24.61
N ARG A 354 18.16 -0.11 -24.30
CA ARG A 354 18.88 -1.32 -24.71
C ARG A 354 18.34 -2.59 -24.06
N LEU A 355 17.89 -2.49 -22.82
CA LEU A 355 17.23 -3.57 -22.09
C LEU A 355 15.77 -3.75 -22.52
N GLU A 356 15.24 -2.90 -23.40
CA GLU A 356 13.86 -2.91 -23.91
C GLU A 356 12.79 -2.97 -22.80
N LEU A 357 13.08 -2.37 -21.63
CA LEU A 357 12.15 -2.42 -20.50
C LEU A 357 10.98 -1.45 -20.66
N GLY A 358 11.06 -0.47 -21.57
CA GLY A 358 10.03 0.56 -21.72
C GLY A 358 9.80 1.42 -20.46
N MET A 359 10.71 1.30 -19.48
CA MET A 359 10.62 1.88 -18.15
C MET A 359 11.43 3.18 -18.03
N GLY A 360 11.06 3.98 -17.05
CA GLY A 360 11.82 5.13 -16.59
C GLY A 360 11.89 5.16 -15.07
N TYR A 361 12.17 6.34 -14.50
CA TYR A 361 12.19 6.51 -13.04
C TYR A 361 10.80 6.42 -12.39
N TYR A 362 9.76 6.63 -13.19
CA TYR A 362 8.36 6.61 -12.80
C TYR A 362 7.62 5.70 -13.78
N ASN A 363 6.91 4.70 -13.30
CA ASN A 363 6.24 3.68 -14.11
C ASN A 363 4.81 3.48 -13.62
N THR A 364 3.94 3.02 -14.50
CA THR A 364 2.51 2.84 -14.23
C THR A 364 2.07 1.55 -14.91
N ASP A 365 1.03 0.91 -14.37
CA ASP A 365 0.48 -0.34 -14.93
C ASP A 365 -0.06 -0.18 -16.35
N LEU A 366 -0.46 1.04 -16.71
CA LEU A 366 -0.98 1.41 -18.02
C LEU A 366 -0.29 2.68 -18.55
N LYS A 367 0.01 2.70 -19.85
CA LYS A 367 0.56 3.86 -20.55
C LYS A 367 -0.57 4.83 -20.89
N VAL A 368 -0.59 5.94 -20.18
CA VAL A 368 -1.64 6.97 -20.30
C VAL A 368 -1.06 8.37 -20.43
N LYS A 369 -1.88 9.30 -20.92
CA LYS A 369 -1.56 10.73 -21.01
C LYS A 369 -2.17 11.56 -19.88
N GLN A 370 -3.27 11.07 -19.33
CA GLN A 370 -4.05 11.74 -18.28
C GLN A 370 -3.93 10.93 -16.99
N PHE A 371 -3.78 11.62 -15.87
CA PHE A 371 -3.66 10.97 -14.57
C PHE A 371 -5.00 10.38 -14.12
N GLU A 372 -6.11 11.00 -14.53
CA GLU A 372 -7.46 10.55 -14.21
C GLU A 372 -7.76 9.14 -14.73
N THR A 373 -7.14 8.72 -15.84
CA THR A 373 -7.25 7.34 -16.34
C THR A 373 -6.55 6.33 -15.42
N LEU A 374 -5.49 6.73 -14.69
CA LEU A 374 -4.87 5.88 -13.66
C LEU A 374 -5.81 5.67 -12.46
N GLU A 375 -6.51 6.74 -12.05
CA GLU A 375 -7.50 6.68 -10.96
C GLU A 375 -8.65 5.71 -11.33
N LYS A 376 -9.13 5.75 -12.58
CA LYS A 376 -10.09 4.74 -13.08
C LYS A 376 -9.53 3.33 -13.04
N GLY A 377 -8.26 3.14 -13.42
CA GLY A 377 -7.58 1.84 -13.32
C GLY A 377 -7.50 1.32 -11.89
N GLN A 378 -7.34 2.21 -10.92
CA GLN A 378 -7.36 1.86 -9.51
C GLN A 378 -8.76 1.48 -9.01
N GLN A 379 -9.80 2.22 -9.43
CA GLN A 379 -11.20 1.90 -9.17
C GLN A 379 -11.58 0.54 -9.77
N LEU A 380 -11.16 0.27 -11.01
CA LEU A 380 -11.34 -1.01 -11.69
C LEU A 380 -10.73 -2.16 -10.87
N ARG A 381 -9.48 -2.01 -10.43
CA ARG A 381 -8.82 -3.00 -9.57
C ARG A 381 -9.61 -3.26 -8.29
N LYS A 382 -10.09 -2.21 -7.63
CA LYS A 382 -10.90 -2.30 -6.41
C LYS A 382 -12.21 -3.03 -6.67
N ALA A 383 -12.92 -2.70 -7.75
CA ALA A 383 -14.15 -3.37 -8.15
C ALA A 383 -13.93 -4.88 -8.36
N VAL A 384 -12.84 -5.27 -9.04
CA VAL A 384 -12.47 -6.69 -9.22
C VAL A 384 -12.15 -7.38 -7.89
N ILE A 385 -11.37 -6.76 -7.01
CA ILE A 385 -11.05 -7.33 -5.68
C ILE A 385 -12.33 -7.54 -4.85
N LEU A 386 -13.28 -6.60 -4.93
CA LEU A 386 -14.56 -6.63 -4.25
C LEU A 386 -15.63 -7.45 -5.00
N GLN A 387 -15.27 -8.13 -6.10
CA GLN A 387 -16.15 -8.97 -6.93
C GLN A 387 -17.36 -8.22 -7.52
N ARG A 388 -17.23 -6.92 -7.78
CA ARG A 388 -18.24 -6.07 -8.44
C ARG A 388 -17.96 -6.03 -9.94
N TYR A 389 -18.21 -7.14 -10.62
CA TYR A 389 -17.74 -7.34 -12.00
C TYR A 389 -18.50 -6.52 -13.04
N GLU A 390 -19.75 -6.15 -12.78
CA GLU A 390 -20.54 -5.26 -13.64
C GLU A 390 -20.00 -3.83 -13.59
N GLU A 391 -19.68 -3.33 -12.39
CA GLU A 391 -19.00 -2.02 -12.21
C GLU A 391 -17.62 -2.04 -12.89
N ALA A 392 -16.87 -3.12 -12.72
CA ALA A 392 -15.57 -3.32 -13.35
C ALA A 392 -15.66 -3.32 -14.89
N GLU A 393 -16.68 -3.94 -15.48
CA GLU A 393 -16.87 -3.99 -16.92
C GLU A 393 -17.08 -2.58 -17.52
N GLU A 394 -17.88 -1.72 -16.86
CA GLU A 394 -18.11 -0.35 -17.31
C GLU A 394 -16.84 0.51 -17.18
N LEU A 395 -16.11 0.41 -16.05
CA LEU A 395 -14.83 1.10 -15.85
C LEU A 395 -13.80 0.69 -16.91
N LEU A 396 -13.71 -0.60 -17.24
CA LEU A 396 -12.77 -1.11 -18.24
C LEU A 396 -13.06 -0.54 -19.64
N LYS A 397 -14.34 -0.43 -20.04
CA LYS A 397 -14.74 0.20 -21.31
C LYS A 397 -14.32 1.66 -21.39
N GLU A 398 -14.49 2.41 -20.30
CA GLU A 398 -14.06 3.81 -20.24
C GLU A 398 -12.54 3.93 -20.40
N ILE A 399 -11.77 3.08 -19.71
CA ILE A 399 -10.32 3.06 -19.81
C ILE A 399 -9.89 2.70 -21.24
N GLU A 400 -10.48 1.69 -21.85
CA GLU A 400 -10.18 1.25 -23.21
C GLU A 400 -10.38 2.39 -24.24
N PHE A 401 -11.40 3.22 -24.05
CA PHE A 401 -11.63 4.40 -24.90
C PHE A 401 -10.59 5.51 -24.74
N GLU A 402 -9.97 5.64 -23.56
CA GLU A 402 -9.04 6.71 -23.22
C GLU A 402 -7.57 6.39 -23.57
N ILE A 403 -7.22 5.11 -23.73
CA ILE A 403 -5.85 4.66 -23.89
C ILE A 403 -5.51 4.21 -25.31
N ASP A 404 -4.22 4.20 -25.62
CA ASP A 404 -3.72 3.61 -26.86
C ASP A 404 -3.69 2.09 -26.73
N ALA A 405 -4.72 1.42 -27.23
CA ALA A 405 -4.83 -0.04 -27.26
C ALA A 405 -3.81 -0.72 -28.19
N THR A 406 -3.02 0.04 -28.97
CA THR A 406 -1.94 -0.55 -29.79
C THR A 406 -0.67 -0.80 -28.99
N ALA A 407 -0.45 -0.08 -27.89
CA ALA A 407 0.70 -0.25 -27.01
C ALA A 407 0.65 -1.62 -26.31
N VAL A 408 1.77 -2.35 -26.33
CA VAL A 408 1.85 -3.71 -25.80
C VAL A 408 1.48 -3.78 -24.31
N GLU A 409 1.94 -2.81 -23.51
CA GLU A 409 1.62 -2.72 -22.09
C GLU A 409 0.11 -2.58 -21.85
N ASN A 410 -0.54 -1.71 -22.63
CA ASN A 410 -1.98 -1.49 -22.53
C ASN A 410 -2.77 -2.73 -22.97
N LYS A 411 -2.31 -3.45 -24.00
CA LYS A 411 -2.92 -4.73 -24.41
C LYS A 411 -2.86 -5.77 -23.30
N GLN A 412 -1.71 -5.94 -22.65
CA GLN A 412 -1.58 -6.88 -21.54
C GLN A 412 -2.49 -6.49 -20.36
N TYR A 413 -2.54 -5.20 -20.04
CA TYR A 413 -3.39 -4.66 -18.98
C TYR A 413 -4.88 -4.92 -19.25
N LEU A 414 -5.37 -4.52 -20.44
CA LEU A 414 -6.77 -4.71 -20.83
C LEU A 414 -7.14 -6.19 -20.86
N GLU A 415 -6.30 -7.03 -21.47
CA GLU A 415 -6.56 -8.46 -21.62
C GLU A 415 -6.64 -9.16 -20.27
N PHE A 416 -5.76 -8.82 -19.32
CA PHE A 416 -5.84 -9.31 -17.95
C PHE A 416 -7.20 -9.03 -17.30
N TYR A 417 -7.69 -7.79 -17.39
CA TYR A 417 -8.97 -7.40 -16.79
C TYR A 417 -10.17 -7.97 -17.54
N HIS A 418 -10.15 -8.03 -18.87
CA HIS A 418 -11.19 -8.72 -19.65
C HIS A 418 -11.31 -10.17 -19.22
N ILE A 419 -10.19 -10.91 -19.13
CA ILE A 419 -10.22 -12.31 -18.70
C ILE A 419 -10.81 -12.45 -17.29
N ALA A 420 -10.38 -11.61 -16.34
CA ALA A 420 -10.86 -11.65 -14.97
C ALA A 420 -12.38 -11.38 -14.88
N ILE A 421 -12.89 -10.41 -15.63
CA ILE A 421 -14.30 -10.02 -15.66
C ILE A 421 -15.13 -11.04 -16.43
N ASP A 422 -14.74 -11.38 -17.65
CA ASP A 422 -15.47 -12.29 -18.54
C ASP A 422 -15.62 -13.69 -17.93
N GLU A 423 -14.57 -14.22 -17.29
CA GLU A 423 -14.66 -15.52 -16.63
C GLU A 423 -15.57 -15.46 -15.40
N SER A 424 -15.54 -14.35 -14.65
CA SER A 424 -16.38 -14.18 -13.45
C SER A 424 -17.85 -13.95 -13.79
N LEU A 425 -18.14 -13.40 -14.96
CA LEU A 425 -19.48 -13.24 -15.54
C LEU A 425 -19.88 -14.44 -16.42
N GLU A 426 -19.13 -15.55 -16.36
CA GLU A 426 -19.40 -16.80 -17.09
C GLU A 426 -19.48 -16.65 -18.62
N LYS A 427 -18.86 -15.60 -19.19
CA LYS A 427 -18.81 -15.34 -20.65
C LYS A 427 -17.77 -16.21 -21.36
N ILE A 428 -16.72 -16.62 -20.66
CA ILE A 428 -15.66 -17.48 -21.19
C ILE A 428 -15.39 -18.65 -20.25
N SER A 429 -14.86 -19.75 -20.80
CA SER A 429 -14.45 -20.90 -20.01
C SER A 429 -13.08 -20.70 -19.35
N ALA A 430 -12.77 -21.46 -18.29
CA ALA A 430 -11.44 -21.47 -17.67
C ALA A 430 -10.31 -21.91 -18.64
N SER A 431 -10.63 -22.72 -19.65
CA SER A 431 -9.67 -23.14 -20.69
C SER A 431 -9.37 -21.99 -21.66
N GLU A 432 -10.41 -21.28 -22.07
CA GLU A 432 -10.28 -20.10 -22.94
C GLU A 432 -9.55 -18.96 -22.23
N ALA A 433 -9.90 -18.70 -20.96
CA ALA A 433 -9.18 -17.77 -20.11
C ALA A 433 -7.68 -18.07 -20.06
N LEU A 434 -7.29 -19.35 -19.90
CA LEU A 434 -5.88 -19.75 -19.90
C LEU A 434 -5.19 -19.47 -21.24
N GLN A 435 -5.82 -19.77 -22.37
CA GLN A 435 -5.27 -19.49 -23.70
C GLN A 435 -5.06 -17.99 -23.93
N ARG A 436 -6.02 -17.17 -23.49
CA ARG A 436 -5.94 -15.71 -23.54
C ARG A 436 -4.80 -15.17 -22.65
N LEU A 437 -4.64 -15.71 -21.43
CA LEU A 437 -3.51 -15.38 -20.54
C LEU A 437 -2.16 -15.71 -21.17
N GLU A 438 -2.01 -16.89 -21.77
CA GLU A 438 -0.79 -17.28 -22.47
C GLU A 438 -0.49 -16.33 -23.64
N SER A 439 -1.50 -16.00 -24.44
CA SER A 439 -1.37 -15.04 -25.55
C SER A 439 -0.94 -13.65 -25.08
N ALA A 440 -1.46 -13.20 -23.93
CA ALA A 440 -1.06 -11.92 -23.34
C ALA A 440 0.41 -11.91 -22.87
N LEU A 441 0.91 -13.02 -22.31
CA LEU A 441 2.33 -13.13 -21.95
C LEU A 441 3.24 -13.22 -23.18
N GLU A 442 2.81 -13.91 -24.25
CA GLU A 442 3.56 -14.07 -25.51
C GLU A 442 3.89 -12.75 -26.21
N LEU A 443 3.16 -11.68 -25.89
CA LEU A 443 3.47 -10.33 -26.39
C LEU A 443 4.87 -9.83 -25.97
N LYS A 444 5.43 -10.35 -24.87
CA LYS A 444 6.76 -9.96 -24.35
C LYS A 444 7.66 -11.12 -23.99
N LEU A 445 7.11 -12.31 -23.74
CA LEU A 445 7.84 -13.48 -23.29
C LEU A 445 7.77 -14.59 -24.33
N LYS A 446 8.88 -15.30 -24.52
CA LYS A 446 8.89 -16.50 -25.36
C LYS A 446 8.47 -17.70 -24.52
N LYS A 447 7.42 -18.40 -24.95
CA LYS A 447 7.00 -19.68 -24.35
C LYS A 447 8.04 -20.76 -24.65
N GLN A 448 8.39 -21.55 -23.63
CA GLN A 448 9.26 -22.73 -23.72
C GLN A 448 8.44 -24.01 -23.55
N GLU A 449 9.08 -25.17 -23.72
CA GLU A 449 8.43 -26.49 -23.61
C GLU A 449 7.77 -26.71 -22.25
N ASP A 450 8.42 -26.26 -21.17
CA ASP A 450 7.92 -26.38 -19.79
C ASP A 450 6.96 -25.24 -19.36
N GLY A 451 6.73 -24.25 -20.23
CA GLY A 451 5.89 -23.08 -19.96
C GLY A 451 6.64 -21.76 -20.15
N PHE A 452 6.21 -20.71 -19.47
CA PHE A 452 6.93 -19.44 -19.49
C PHE A 452 7.98 -19.42 -18.38
N PRO A 453 9.27 -19.20 -18.70
CA PRO A 453 10.26 -18.98 -17.66
C PRO A 453 9.92 -17.69 -16.92
N LEU A 454 10.05 -17.71 -15.59
CA LEU A 454 9.86 -16.49 -14.81
C LEU A 454 11.04 -15.56 -15.07
N PRO A 455 10.83 -14.35 -15.64
CA PRO A 455 11.93 -13.43 -15.90
C PRO A 455 12.49 -12.86 -14.60
N LYS A 456 13.78 -12.54 -14.59
CA LYS A 456 14.43 -11.88 -13.44
C LYS A 456 13.91 -10.46 -13.14
N GLN A 457 13.15 -9.87 -14.06
CA GLN A 457 12.50 -8.57 -13.90
C GLN A 457 11.07 -8.68 -14.42
N LEU A 458 10.09 -8.40 -13.58
CA LEU A 458 8.65 -8.44 -13.90
C LEU A 458 8.01 -7.06 -13.78
N THR A 459 6.91 -6.87 -14.50
CA THR A 459 5.93 -5.79 -14.28
C THR A 459 4.77 -6.28 -13.41
N SER A 460 4.03 -5.39 -12.73
CA SER A 460 2.85 -5.77 -11.91
C SER A 460 1.79 -6.52 -12.74
N VAL A 461 1.57 -6.10 -14.00
CA VAL A 461 0.67 -6.80 -14.94
C VAL A 461 1.17 -8.22 -15.24
N GLU A 462 2.47 -8.42 -15.49
CA GLU A 462 3.03 -9.77 -15.69
C GLU A 462 2.89 -10.64 -14.43
N ILE A 463 3.13 -10.09 -13.23
CA ILE A 463 2.90 -10.81 -11.95
C ILE A 463 1.43 -11.25 -11.84
N SER A 464 0.50 -10.35 -12.18
CA SER A 464 -0.94 -10.61 -12.16
C SER A 464 -1.37 -11.67 -13.17
N LEU A 465 -0.76 -11.69 -14.36
CA LEU A 465 -0.96 -12.71 -15.39
C LEU A 465 -0.47 -14.09 -14.91
N PHE A 466 0.76 -14.19 -14.40
CA PHE A 466 1.30 -15.45 -13.87
C PHE A 466 0.50 -15.99 -12.68
N ASN A 467 0.15 -15.12 -11.73
CA ASN A 467 -0.71 -15.49 -10.61
C ASN A 467 -2.08 -15.98 -11.08
N SER A 468 -2.65 -15.34 -12.10
CA SER A 468 -3.94 -15.76 -12.68
C SER A 468 -3.85 -17.11 -13.38
N MET A 469 -2.76 -17.39 -14.10
CA MET A 469 -2.51 -18.70 -14.70
C MET A 469 -2.44 -19.80 -13.65
N ALA A 470 -1.76 -19.56 -12.52
CA ALA A 470 -1.67 -20.50 -11.41
C ALA A 470 -3.06 -20.93 -10.90
N ILE A 471 -3.96 -19.95 -10.70
CA ILE A 471 -5.35 -20.21 -10.29
C ILE A 471 -6.06 -21.13 -11.30
N ARG A 472 -5.86 -20.93 -12.60
CA ARG A 472 -6.54 -21.74 -13.64
C ARG A 472 -5.90 -23.11 -13.82
N TRP A 473 -4.58 -23.23 -13.69
CA TRP A 473 -3.90 -24.53 -13.64
C TRP A 473 -4.39 -25.39 -12.48
N LYS A 474 -4.59 -24.79 -11.30
CA LYS A 474 -5.26 -25.47 -10.18
C LYS A 474 -6.64 -25.98 -10.59
N LYS A 475 -7.50 -25.14 -11.19
CA LYS A 475 -8.85 -25.56 -11.64
C LYS A 475 -8.80 -26.73 -12.64
N GLN A 476 -7.71 -26.88 -13.40
CA GLN A 476 -7.50 -27.98 -14.35
C GLN A 476 -6.81 -29.21 -13.73
N GLY A 477 -6.63 -29.28 -12.40
CA GLY A 477 -5.96 -30.40 -11.75
C GLY A 477 -4.44 -30.43 -11.94
N LYS A 478 -3.82 -29.29 -12.24
CA LYS A 478 -2.36 -29.12 -12.35
C LYS A 478 -1.80 -28.41 -11.11
N GLN A 479 -2.07 -28.94 -9.91
CA GLN A 479 -1.72 -28.29 -8.64
C GLN A 479 -0.22 -28.05 -8.50
N LYS A 480 0.63 -29.03 -8.85
CA LYS A 480 2.09 -28.89 -8.76
C LYS A 480 2.62 -27.70 -9.57
N LYS A 481 2.19 -27.58 -10.83
CA LYS A 481 2.56 -26.44 -11.69
C LYS A 481 2.09 -25.10 -11.13
N SER A 482 0.92 -25.09 -10.49
CA SER A 482 0.39 -23.89 -9.82
C SER A 482 1.27 -23.48 -8.63
N VAL A 483 1.67 -24.43 -7.79
CA VAL A 483 2.58 -24.17 -6.66
C VAL A 483 3.95 -23.73 -7.14
N GLU A 484 4.51 -24.39 -8.16
CA GLU A 484 5.82 -24.05 -8.73
C GLU A 484 5.89 -22.58 -9.19
N ILE A 485 4.91 -22.11 -9.97
CA ILE A 485 4.94 -20.72 -10.46
C ILE A 485 4.69 -19.70 -9.34
N LEU A 486 3.81 -20.01 -8.39
CA LEU A 486 3.55 -19.12 -7.25
C LEU A 486 4.73 -19.05 -6.30
N LYS A 487 5.43 -20.17 -6.11
CA LYS A 487 6.67 -20.23 -5.34
C LYS A 487 7.76 -19.41 -6.01
N ALA A 488 7.92 -19.52 -7.34
CA ALA A 488 8.85 -18.70 -8.08
C ALA A 488 8.54 -17.19 -7.96
N LEU A 489 7.26 -16.79 -8.01
CA LEU A 489 6.84 -15.40 -7.77
C LEU A 489 7.12 -14.94 -6.33
N TYR A 490 6.87 -15.79 -5.34
CA TYR A 490 7.19 -15.52 -3.94
C TYR A 490 8.70 -15.32 -3.75
N ASP A 491 9.52 -16.22 -4.31
CA ASP A 491 10.98 -16.13 -4.24
C ASP A 491 11.50 -14.88 -4.97
N TYR A 492 10.89 -14.48 -6.10
CA TYR A 492 11.20 -13.23 -6.80
C TYR A 492 11.09 -12.00 -5.89
N PHE A 493 10.01 -11.91 -5.09
CA PHE A 493 9.85 -10.85 -4.10
C PHE A 493 10.86 -10.99 -2.97
N LYS A 494 11.02 -12.19 -2.41
CA LYS A 494 11.94 -12.46 -1.29
C LYS A 494 13.41 -12.19 -1.59
N GLU A 495 13.80 -12.35 -2.86
CA GLU A 495 15.16 -12.11 -3.29
C GLU A 495 15.47 -10.63 -3.53
N SER A 496 14.43 -9.78 -3.64
CA SER A 496 14.61 -8.35 -3.89
C SER A 496 15.36 -7.64 -2.77
N LYS A 497 16.17 -6.65 -3.14
CA LYS A 497 16.88 -5.80 -2.18
C LYS A 497 15.90 -4.98 -1.34
N VAL A 498 14.79 -4.57 -1.95
CA VAL A 498 13.69 -3.87 -1.27
C VAL A 498 13.09 -4.74 -0.17
N GLU A 499 12.80 -6.02 -0.45
CA GLU A 499 12.30 -6.93 0.61
C GLU A 499 13.32 -7.07 1.73
N LYS A 500 14.58 -7.34 1.38
CA LYS A 500 15.62 -7.66 2.35
C LYS A 500 15.91 -6.52 3.33
N GLU A 501 15.84 -5.28 2.86
CA GLU A 501 16.22 -4.10 3.64
C GLU A 501 15.02 -3.31 4.18
N LEU A 502 13.88 -3.31 3.49
CA LEU A 502 12.68 -2.56 3.88
C LEU A 502 11.52 -3.45 4.34
N GLY A 503 11.50 -4.72 3.93
CA GLY A 503 10.47 -5.70 4.25
C GLY A 503 9.30 -5.75 3.25
N ALA A 504 8.41 -6.72 3.45
CA ALA A 504 7.23 -6.99 2.61
C ALA A 504 6.23 -5.83 2.50
N SER A 505 6.33 -4.82 3.37
CA SER A 505 5.49 -3.62 3.31
C SER A 505 5.69 -2.81 2.02
N GLU A 506 6.83 -2.96 1.36
CA GLU A 506 7.18 -2.17 0.18
C GLU A 506 6.81 -2.80 -1.16
N HIS A 507 6.53 -4.12 -1.21
CA HIS A 507 6.07 -4.84 -2.43
C HIS A 507 4.55 -4.80 -2.62
N GLY A 508 3.87 -3.96 -1.83
CA GLY A 508 2.46 -3.64 -1.95
C GLY A 508 1.51 -4.85 -1.89
N ARG A 509 0.40 -4.73 -2.63
CA ARG A 509 -0.73 -5.69 -2.60
C ARG A 509 -0.47 -6.97 -3.40
N ASP A 510 0.52 -6.97 -4.30
CA ASP A 510 0.80 -8.09 -5.20
C ASP A 510 1.51 -9.23 -4.46
N PHE A 511 2.46 -8.90 -3.58
CA PHE A 511 3.10 -9.89 -2.69
C PHE A 511 2.07 -10.64 -1.84
N LEU A 512 1.16 -9.93 -1.15
CA LEU A 512 0.10 -10.56 -0.36
C LEU A 512 -0.87 -11.41 -1.19
N MET A 513 -1.14 -11.00 -2.44
CA MET A 513 -1.96 -11.79 -3.35
C MET A 513 -1.29 -13.11 -3.72
N VAL A 514 -0.02 -13.06 -4.13
CA VAL A 514 0.78 -14.25 -4.48
C VAL A 514 0.90 -15.18 -3.27
N LEU A 515 1.29 -14.64 -2.11
CA LEU A 515 1.48 -15.42 -0.88
C LEU A 515 0.18 -16.10 -0.42
N SER A 516 -0.96 -15.40 -0.47
CA SER A 516 -2.26 -16.00 -0.12
C SER A 516 -2.66 -17.14 -1.06
N ASN A 517 -2.37 -17.02 -2.35
CA ASN A 517 -2.66 -18.09 -3.32
C ASN A 517 -1.66 -19.25 -3.17
N LEU A 518 -0.38 -18.96 -2.93
CA LEU A 518 0.65 -19.96 -2.67
C LEU A 518 0.27 -20.82 -1.46
N ALA A 519 -0.06 -20.18 -0.33
CA ALA A 519 -0.53 -20.85 0.87
C ALA A 519 -1.68 -21.83 0.59
N SER A 520 -2.71 -21.37 -0.14
CA SER A 520 -3.87 -22.20 -0.49
C SER A 520 -3.54 -23.35 -1.43
N HIS A 521 -2.62 -23.17 -2.38
CA HIS A 521 -2.30 -24.20 -3.36
C HIS A 521 -1.31 -25.23 -2.80
N THR A 522 -0.42 -24.82 -1.89
CA THR A 522 0.49 -25.72 -1.18
C THR A 522 -0.28 -26.67 -0.26
N GLU A 523 -1.33 -26.19 0.41
CA GLU A 523 -2.21 -27.04 1.23
C GLU A 523 -2.84 -28.17 0.42
N GLU A 524 -3.30 -27.88 -0.79
CA GLU A 524 -3.91 -28.87 -1.70
C GLU A 524 -2.90 -29.87 -2.27
N THR A 525 -1.60 -29.59 -2.20
CA THR A 525 -0.54 -30.55 -2.51
C THR A 525 -0.13 -31.43 -1.32
N ASP A 526 -0.86 -31.33 -0.20
CA ASP A 526 -0.67 -32.08 1.04
C ASP A 526 0.58 -31.69 1.86
N ASP A 527 1.24 -30.58 1.51
CA ASP A 527 2.32 -29.99 2.30
C ASP A 527 1.75 -29.01 3.34
N LEU A 528 1.11 -29.58 4.36
CA LEU A 528 0.42 -28.82 5.41
C LEU A 528 1.35 -27.94 6.24
N VAL A 529 2.59 -28.38 6.45
CA VAL A 529 3.60 -27.66 7.24
C VAL A 529 3.97 -26.36 6.52
N GLN A 530 4.35 -26.46 5.25
CA GLN A 530 4.74 -25.30 4.47
C GLN A 530 3.56 -24.37 4.20
N ALA A 531 2.36 -24.92 3.97
CA ALA A 531 1.14 -24.11 3.82
C ALA A 531 0.85 -23.29 5.09
N MET A 532 0.99 -23.87 6.27
CA MET A 532 0.80 -23.18 7.55
C MET A 532 1.81 -22.03 7.75
N GLU A 533 3.06 -22.20 7.31
CA GLU A 533 4.05 -21.12 7.35
C GLU A 533 3.63 -19.94 6.48
N TYR A 534 3.22 -20.19 5.23
CA TYR A 534 2.74 -19.12 4.33
C TYR A 534 1.45 -18.46 4.85
N VAL A 535 0.55 -19.23 5.47
CA VAL A 535 -0.66 -18.69 6.12
C VAL A 535 -0.32 -17.76 7.28
N LYS A 536 0.67 -18.13 8.11
CA LYS A 536 1.11 -17.26 9.21
C LYS A 536 1.70 -15.98 8.67
N GLU A 537 2.59 -16.08 7.69
CA GLU A 537 3.24 -14.94 7.08
C GLU A 537 2.24 -13.97 6.45
N VAL A 538 1.27 -14.45 5.65
CA VAL A 538 0.30 -13.54 5.01
C VAL A 538 -0.60 -12.80 6.01
N ILE A 539 -0.94 -13.45 7.13
CA ILE A 539 -1.72 -12.82 8.20
C ILE A 539 -0.85 -11.80 8.94
N GLU A 540 0.38 -12.16 9.29
CA GLU A 540 1.31 -11.29 9.98
C GLU A 540 1.62 -10.03 9.16
N GLU A 541 1.92 -10.20 7.87
CA GLU A 541 2.18 -9.09 6.96
C GLU A 541 0.91 -8.26 6.74
N GLY A 542 -0.26 -8.89 6.55
CA GLY A 542 -1.54 -8.20 6.46
C GLY A 542 -1.82 -7.31 7.67
N ILE A 543 -1.59 -7.82 8.89
CA ILE A 543 -1.70 -7.03 10.13
C ILE A 543 -0.66 -5.91 10.15
N ARG A 544 0.61 -6.22 9.81
CA ARG A 544 1.72 -5.27 9.85
C ARG A 544 1.47 -4.09 8.91
N ILE A 545 1.01 -4.32 7.68
CA ILE A 545 0.76 -3.26 6.70
C ILE A 545 -0.64 -2.65 6.82
N GLY A 546 -1.52 -3.26 7.60
CA GLY A 546 -2.89 -2.78 7.81
C GLY A 546 -3.87 -3.15 6.70
N VAL A 547 -3.65 -4.26 6.00
CA VAL A 547 -4.56 -4.80 4.98
C VAL A 547 -5.31 -5.99 5.57
N GLY A 548 -6.59 -5.79 5.90
CA GLY A 548 -7.39 -6.80 6.58
C GLY A 548 -8.31 -7.63 5.68
N ILE A 549 -8.61 -7.15 4.46
CA ILE A 549 -9.59 -7.78 3.55
C ILE A 549 -9.27 -9.24 3.18
N ARG A 550 -8.00 -9.66 3.28
CA ARG A 550 -7.56 -11.03 3.00
C ARG A 550 -7.42 -11.91 4.26
N ILE A 551 -7.45 -11.33 5.46
CA ILE A 551 -7.21 -12.05 6.71
C ILE A 551 -8.28 -13.12 6.92
N GLY A 552 -9.56 -12.79 6.72
CA GLY A 552 -10.68 -13.73 6.85
C GLY A 552 -10.45 -15.02 6.06
N LYS A 553 -10.21 -14.91 4.74
CA LYS A 553 -9.90 -16.06 3.87
C LYS A 553 -8.71 -16.90 4.36
N ASN A 554 -7.62 -16.26 4.80
CA ASN A 554 -6.43 -17.00 5.24
C ASN A 554 -6.63 -17.65 6.62
N LEU A 555 -7.48 -17.10 7.49
CA LEU A 555 -7.90 -17.77 8.73
C LEU A 555 -8.76 -18.99 8.45
N ILE A 556 -9.60 -18.97 7.42
CA ILE A 556 -10.34 -20.18 7.00
C ILE A 556 -9.35 -21.29 6.65
N LEU A 557 -8.35 -20.99 5.83
CA LEU A 557 -7.29 -21.94 5.46
C LEU A 557 -6.50 -22.42 6.69
N LYS A 558 -6.15 -21.51 7.61
CA LYS A 558 -5.52 -21.86 8.89
C LYS A 558 -6.36 -22.86 9.69
N GLY A 559 -7.67 -22.62 9.78
CA GLY A 559 -8.63 -23.49 10.46
C GLY A 559 -8.69 -24.87 9.82
N TYR A 560 -8.74 -24.94 8.48
CA TYR A 560 -8.72 -26.21 7.75
C TYR A 560 -7.46 -27.02 8.02
N ILE A 561 -6.28 -26.39 7.97
CA ILE A 561 -5.02 -27.08 8.25
C ILE A 561 -5.00 -27.59 9.70
N GLN A 562 -5.38 -26.75 10.67
CA GLN A 562 -5.46 -27.14 12.09
C GLN A 562 -6.42 -28.31 12.32
N GLU A 563 -7.56 -28.32 11.63
CA GLU A 563 -8.54 -29.40 11.69
C GLU A 563 -7.98 -30.72 11.14
N ARG A 564 -7.30 -30.68 9.98
CA ARG A 564 -6.63 -31.84 9.39
C ARG A 564 -5.52 -32.39 10.28
N GLU A 565 -4.88 -31.55 11.08
CA GLU A 565 -3.92 -31.93 12.11
C GLU A 565 -4.58 -32.40 13.43
N GLY A 566 -5.91 -32.40 13.53
CA GLY A 566 -6.64 -32.80 14.73
C GLY A 566 -6.58 -31.80 15.89
N LYS A 567 -6.26 -30.53 15.63
CA LYS A 567 -6.12 -29.49 16.66
C LYS A 567 -7.48 -28.85 16.96
N GLU A 568 -7.90 -28.88 18.23
CA GLU A 568 -9.19 -28.28 18.65
C GLU A 568 -9.27 -26.76 18.45
N ILE A 569 -8.13 -26.07 18.41
CA ILE A 569 -8.04 -24.63 18.19
C ILE A 569 -8.63 -24.18 16.84
N CYS A 570 -8.85 -25.10 15.89
CA CYS A 570 -9.54 -24.81 14.63
C CYS A 570 -10.89 -24.12 14.83
N LEU A 571 -11.66 -24.47 15.87
CA LEU A 571 -12.96 -23.85 16.15
C LEU A 571 -12.83 -22.37 16.53
N GLN A 572 -11.79 -22.00 17.29
CA GLN A 572 -11.50 -20.60 17.60
C GLN A 572 -11.07 -19.85 16.33
N THR A 573 -10.21 -20.47 15.51
CA THR A 573 -9.77 -19.89 14.23
C THR A 573 -10.94 -19.66 13.27
N TYR A 574 -11.87 -20.61 13.14
CA TYR A 574 -13.08 -20.45 12.33
C TYR A 574 -14.00 -19.36 12.88
N ARG A 575 -14.13 -19.23 14.21
CA ARG A 575 -14.87 -18.14 14.84
C ARG A 575 -14.26 -16.78 14.46
N GLN A 576 -12.93 -16.64 14.53
CA GLN A 576 -12.24 -15.42 14.12
C GLN A 576 -12.48 -15.13 12.63
N ALA A 577 -12.34 -16.15 11.78
CA ALA A 577 -12.59 -16.04 10.34
C ALA A 577 -14.02 -15.56 10.04
N TYR A 578 -15.03 -16.12 10.73
CA TYR A 578 -16.43 -15.76 10.54
C TYR A 578 -16.68 -14.28 10.83
N TYR A 579 -16.25 -13.78 11.99
CA TYR A 579 -16.50 -12.38 12.36
C TYR A 579 -15.67 -11.39 11.55
N LEU A 580 -14.46 -11.75 11.12
CA LEU A 580 -13.70 -10.90 10.20
C LEU A 580 -14.30 -10.88 8.80
N CYS A 581 -14.81 -12.01 8.30
CA CYS A 581 -15.57 -12.01 7.03
C CYS A 581 -16.85 -11.17 7.14
N GLU A 582 -17.54 -11.21 8.28
CA GLU A 582 -18.70 -10.34 8.53
C GLU A 582 -18.32 -8.85 8.55
N LEU A 583 -17.28 -8.50 9.31
CA LEU A 583 -16.79 -7.12 9.44
C LEU A 583 -16.44 -6.53 8.07
N TYR A 584 -15.74 -7.30 7.23
CA TYR A 584 -15.36 -6.90 5.87
C TYR A 584 -16.44 -7.15 4.80
N LYS A 585 -17.64 -7.59 5.19
CA LYS A 585 -18.77 -7.90 4.28
C LYS A 585 -18.43 -8.95 3.20
N ASP A 586 -17.50 -9.86 3.49
CA ASP A 586 -17.19 -11.04 2.67
C ASP A 586 -18.18 -12.17 2.98
N PHE A 587 -19.43 -11.96 2.58
CA PHE A 587 -20.52 -12.89 2.89
C PHE A 587 -20.32 -14.27 2.27
N LYS A 588 -19.65 -14.35 1.12
CA LYS A 588 -19.33 -15.63 0.46
C LYS A 588 -18.47 -16.51 1.36
N ASN A 589 -17.38 -15.98 1.90
CA ASN A 589 -16.51 -16.74 2.79
C ASN A 589 -17.13 -16.92 4.17
N LYS A 590 -17.89 -15.93 4.68
CA LYS A 590 -18.70 -16.09 5.91
C LYS A 590 -19.65 -17.30 5.83
N HIS A 591 -20.38 -17.43 4.73
CA HIS A 591 -21.31 -18.55 4.53
C HIS A 591 -20.59 -19.90 4.50
N LYS A 592 -19.46 -19.99 3.78
CA LYS A 592 -18.63 -21.20 3.74
C LYS A 592 -18.15 -21.63 5.13
N VAL A 593 -17.70 -20.69 5.97
CA VAL A 593 -17.27 -20.99 7.34
C VAL A 593 -18.43 -21.50 8.17
N LYS A 594 -19.61 -20.86 8.04
CA LYS A 594 -20.80 -21.25 8.79
C LYS A 594 -21.22 -22.69 8.45
N GLU A 595 -21.37 -23.00 7.16
CA GLU A 595 -21.73 -24.35 6.69
C GLU A 595 -20.71 -25.39 7.16
N HIS A 596 -19.41 -25.09 7.00
CA HIS A 596 -18.35 -26.00 7.41
C HIS A 596 -18.37 -26.27 8.92
N VAL A 597 -18.48 -25.24 9.76
CA VAL A 597 -18.50 -25.41 11.22
C VAL A 597 -19.74 -26.17 11.68
N GLU A 598 -20.91 -25.93 11.08
CA GLU A 598 -22.12 -26.70 11.38
C GLU A 598 -21.94 -28.18 11.08
N ASP A 599 -21.25 -28.53 9.99
CA ASP A 599 -20.98 -29.93 9.62
C ASP A 599 -19.92 -30.57 10.51
N VAL A 600 -18.84 -29.86 10.85
CA VAL A 600 -17.83 -30.33 11.81
C VAL A 600 -18.44 -30.63 13.18
N LEU A 601 -19.34 -29.76 13.66
CA LEU A 601 -20.01 -29.95 14.95
C LEU A 601 -20.96 -31.16 14.92
N LYS A 602 -21.66 -31.42 13.80
CA LYS A 602 -22.48 -32.64 13.64
C LYS A 602 -21.62 -33.89 13.70
N CYS A 603 -20.52 -33.94 12.94
CA CYS A 603 -19.64 -35.11 12.89
C CYS A 603 -18.92 -35.41 14.22
N ARG A 604 -18.79 -34.43 15.13
CA ARG A 604 -18.21 -34.65 16.47
C ARG A 604 -19.22 -35.10 17.53
N LEU A 605 -20.52 -35.03 17.23
CA LEU A 605 -21.61 -35.46 18.11
C LEU A 605 -22.09 -36.89 17.82
N GLU A 606 -21.73 -37.44 16.66
CA GLU A 606 -21.87 -38.85 16.27
C GLU A 606 -20.66 -39.68 16.72
#